data_AF-A0A379FLF6-F1
#
_entry.id   AF-A0A379FLF6-F1
#
_cell.length_a   1.000
_cell.length_b   1.000
_cell.length_c   1.000
_cell.angle_alpha   90.00
_cell.angle_beta   90.00
_cell.angle_gamma   90.00
#
_symmetry.space_group_name_H-M   'P 1'
#
loop_
_entity.id
_entity.type
_entity.pdbx_description
1 polymer ?
#
loop_
_entity_poly.entity_id
_entity_poly.type
_entity_poly.pdbx_seq_one_letter_code
_entity_poly.pdbx_strand_id
1 'polypeptide(L)' 'MSFKDIVQSHTIELGDLLRQLEGYPLETRVYFGGLDFYRINQQGENLIQIEFNQSVYRTTEDLLVVEDHSK' A
#
# COMPACT_ATOMS: atom_id res chain seq x y z
N MET A 1 -11.23 8.00 14.49
CA MET A 1 -11.20 8.46 13.09
C MET A 1 -12.17 7.60 12.29
N SER A 2 -12.83 8.17 11.29
CA SER A 2 -13.65 7.38 10.36
C SER A 2 -12.75 6.50 9.49
N PHE A 3 -13.26 5.36 8.99
CA PHE A 3 -12.58 4.56 7.97
C PHE A 3 -12.18 5.42 6.76
N LYS A 4 -13.03 6.38 6.39
CA LYS A 4 -12.76 7.34 5.31
C LYS A 4 -11.52 8.21 5.58
N ASP A 5 -11.34 8.65 6.82
CA ASP A 5 -10.20 9.49 7.23
C ASP A 5 -8.89 8.68 7.25
N ILE A 6 -8.98 7.40 7.63
CA ILE A 6 -7.84 6.47 7.61
C ILE A 6 -7.42 6.22 6.17
N VAL A 7 -8.36 5.92 5.27
CA VAL A 7 -8.06 5.73 3.85
C VAL A 7 -7.40 6.98 3.28
N GLN A 8 -7.98 8.17 3.48
CA GLN A 8 -7.39 9.41 2.97
C GLN A 8 -5.97 9.69 3.50
N SER A 9 -5.69 9.41 4.78
CA SER A 9 -4.36 9.63 5.35
C SER A 9 -3.30 8.64 4.87
N HIS A 10 -3.71 7.52 4.24
CA HIS A 10 -2.81 6.46 3.75
C HIS A 10 -2.85 6.32 2.22
N THR A 11 -3.35 7.33 1.51
CA THR A 11 -3.41 7.35 0.04
C THR A 11 -2.55 8.47 -0.56
N ILE A 12 -2.09 8.24 -1.79
CA ILE A 12 -1.46 9.22 -2.67
C ILE A 12 -2.23 9.24 -3.99
N GLU A 13 -2.29 10.40 -4.66
CA GLU A 13 -2.84 10.47 -6.01
C GLU A 13 -2.00 9.63 -6.98
N LEU A 14 -2.65 8.85 -7.84
CA LEU A 14 -1.96 7.96 -8.79
C LEU A 14 -0.99 8.74 -9.69
N GLY A 15 -1.35 9.96 -10.10
CA GLY A 15 -0.49 10.81 -10.91
C GLY A 15 0.82 11.21 -10.22
N ASP A 16 0.79 11.45 -8.91
CA ASP A 16 2.02 11.77 -8.15
C ASP A 16 2.94 10.56 -8.00
N LEU A 17 2.36 9.37 -7.80
CA LEU A 17 3.14 8.13 -7.77
C LEU A 17 3.83 7.88 -9.12
N LEU A 18 3.09 8.00 -10.22
CA LEU A 18 3.63 7.79 -11.57
C LEU A 18 4.75 8.78 -11.90
N ARG A 19 4.62 10.05 -11.50
CA ARG A 19 5.68 11.06 -11.63
C ARG A 19 6.95 10.68 -10.87
N GLN A 20 6.83 10.11 -9.67
CA GLN A 20 8.00 9.67 -8.90
C GLN A 20 8.70 8.45 -9.52
N LEU A 21 7.96 7.62 -10.26
CA LEU A 21 8.49 6.45 -10.97
C LEU A 21 8.98 6.79 -12.39
N GLU A 22 8.73 8.00 -12.87
CA GLU A 22 9.14 8.42 -14.20
C GLU A 22 10.67 8.39 -14.36
N GLY A 23 11.14 7.81 -15.47
CA GLY A 23 12.56 7.75 -15.81
C GLY A 23 13.32 6.53 -15.30
N TYR A 24 12.73 5.71 -14.42
CA TYR A 24 13.33 4.41 -14.07
C TYR A 24 13.16 3.39 -15.20
N PRO A 25 14.17 2.55 -15.47
CA PRO A 25 14.04 1.45 -16.43
C PRO A 25 12.94 0.46 -16.05
N LEU A 26 12.29 -0.19 -17.03
CA LEU A 26 11.17 -1.11 -16.79
C LEU A 26 11.58 -2.38 -16.03
N GLU A 27 12.84 -2.77 -16.14
CA GLU A 27 13.44 -3.90 -15.42
C GLU A 27 13.84 -3.55 -13.97
N THR A 28 13.61 -2.32 -13.53
CA THR A 28 13.87 -1.89 -12.16
C THR A 28 13.00 -2.69 -11.19
N ARG A 29 13.64 -3.40 -10.25
CA ARG A 29 12.92 -4.10 -9.19
C ARG A 29 12.44 -3.10 -8.14
N VAL A 30 11.15 -3.13 -7.85
CA VAL A 30 10.55 -2.35 -6.75
C VAL A 30 10.61 -3.18 -5.47
N TYR A 31 11.25 -2.62 -4.42
CA TYR A 31 11.31 -3.23 -3.09
C TYR A 31 10.29 -2.57 -2.17
N PHE A 32 9.42 -3.38 -1.55
CA PHE A 32 8.33 -2.91 -0.69
C PHE A 32 8.65 -3.03 0.81
N GLY A 33 9.92 -2.89 1.20
CA GLY A 33 10.29 -2.82 2.61
C GLY A 33 10.03 -4.11 3.41
N GLY A 34 10.04 -5.27 2.75
CA GLY A 34 9.76 -6.57 3.37
C GLY A 34 8.31 -7.03 3.26
N LEU A 35 7.45 -6.27 2.56
CA LEU A 35 6.10 -6.72 2.19
C LEU A 35 6.14 -7.44 0.84
N ASP A 36 5.40 -8.53 0.74
CA ASP A 36 5.27 -9.32 -0.48
C ASP A 36 4.09 -8.82 -1.29
N PHE A 37 4.37 -8.24 -2.46
CA PHE A 37 3.33 -7.79 -3.38
C PHE A 37 2.41 -8.97 -3.75
N TYR A 38 1.11 -8.77 -3.56
CA TYR A 38 0.09 -9.75 -3.92
C TYR A 38 -0.60 -9.37 -5.23
N ARG A 39 -1.30 -8.22 -5.25
CA ARG A 39 -2.02 -7.72 -6.43
C ARG A 39 -2.35 -6.24 -6.31
N ILE A 40 -2.81 -5.66 -7.42
CA ILE A 40 -3.52 -4.37 -7.42
C ILE A 40 -5.03 -4.68 -7.48
N ASN A 41 -5.81 -4.02 -6.64
CA ASN A 41 -7.25 -4.23 -6.53
C ASN A 41 -8.02 -2.89 -6.62
N GLN A 42 -9.09 -2.84 -7.42
CA GLN A 42 -9.94 -1.66 -7.56
C GLN A 42 -10.97 -1.63 -6.42
N GLN A 43 -10.96 -0.57 -5.59
CA GLN A 43 -11.82 -0.43 -4.42
C GLN A 43 -12.95 0.60 -4.60
N GLY A 44 -12.95 1.34 -5.71
CA GLY A 44 -13.98 2.33 -6.06
C GLY A 44 -13.69 2.99 -7.39
N GLU A 45 -14.45 4.00 -7.81
CA GLU A 45 -14.26 4.67 -9.11
C GLU A 45 -12.85 5.26 -9.28
N ASN A 46 -12.31 5.88 -8.22
CA ASN A 46 -11.00 6.55 -8.22
C ASN A 46 -10.11 6.07 -7.07
N LEU A 47 -10.22 4.79 -6.69
CA LEU A 47 -9.42 4.21 -5.61
C LEU A 47 -8.89 2.84 -6.00
N ILE A 48 -7.57 2.70 -6.02
CA ILE A 48 -6.87 1.44 -6.13
C ILE A 48 -6.14 1.14 -4.82
N GLN A 49 -6.00 -0.14 -4.50
CA GLN A 49 -5.19 -0.63 -3.40
C GLN A 49 -4.08 -1.53 -3.96
N ILE A 50 -2.85 -1.29 -3.53
CA ILE A 50 -1.76 -2.26 -3.66
C ILE A 50 -1.87 -3.18 -2.46
N GLU A 51 -2.22 -4.45 -2.69
CA GLU A 51 -2.35 -5.46 -1.66
C GLU A 51 -1.05 -6.24 -1.51
N PHE A 52 -0.73 -6.58 -0.26
CA PHE A 52 0.41 -7.38 0.13
C PHE A 52 -0.05 -8.64 0.86
N ASN A 53 0.78 -9.68 0.92
CA ASN A 53 0.50 -10.86 1.73
C ASN A 53 0.55 -10.56 3.24
N GLN A 54 1.20 -9.46 3.64
CA GLN A 54 1.22 -8.99 5.02
C GLN A 54 0.24 -7.83 5.24
N SER A 55 -0.35 -7.76 6.43
CA SER A 55 -1.07 -6.59 6.92
C SER A 55 -0.21 -5.77 7.86
N VAL A 56 -0.26 -4.44 7.77
CA VAL A 56 0.42 -3.52 8.69
C VAL A 56 -0.62 -2.69 9.43
N TYR A 57 -0.65 -2.77 10.75
CA TYR A 57 -1.62 -2.05 11.57
C TYR A 57 -1.05 -1.67 12.94
N ARG A 58 -1.70 -0.72 13.62
CA ARG A 58 -1.39 -0.35 15.01
C ARG A 58 -2.38 -1.02 15.95
N THR A 59 -1.88 -1.61 17.04
CA THR A 59 -2.73 -2.19 18.10
C THR A 59 -3.34 -1.11 18.99
N THR A 60 -4.19 -1.52 19.93
CA THR A 60 -4.78 -0.64 20.96
C THR A 60 -3.73 -0.05 21.91
N GLU A 61 -2.56 -0.68 22.02
CA GLU A 61 -1.40 -0.24 22.81
C GLU A 61 -0.42 0.63 22.01
N ASP A 62 -0.82 1.07 20.81
CA ASP A 62 0.00 1.86 19.87
C ASP A 62 1.29 1.15 19.39
N LEU A 63 1.26 -0.19 19.36
CA LEU A 63 2.34 -0.98 18.79
C LEU A 63 2.10 -1.18 17.28
N LEU A 64 3.13 -0.96 16.47
CA LEU A 64 3.08 -1.28 15.03
C LEU A 64 3.34 -2.77 14.84
N VAL A 65 2.38 -3.47 14.24
CA VAL A 65 2.41 -4.90 13.98
C VAL A 65 2.39 -5.16 12.48
N VAL A 66 3.19 -6.13 12.05
CA VAL A 66 3.14 -6.74 10.73
C VAL A 66 2.68 -8.18 10.91
N GLU A 67 1.57 -8.54 10.27
CA GLU A 67 0.99 -9.88 10.32
C GLU A 67 1.06 -10.52 8.94
N ASP A 68 1.61 -11.74 8.85
CA ASP A 68 1.79 -12.48 7.60
C ASP A 68 0.62 -13.43 7.33
N HIS A 69 0.04 -13.32 6.14
CA HIS A 69 -1.08 -14.16 5.67
C HIS A 69 -0.65 -15.16 4.59
N SER A 70 0.63 -15.22 4.24
CA SER A 70 1.16 -16.27 3.39
C SER A 70 1.11 -17.60 4.14
N LYS A 71 0.49 -18.61 3.52
CA LYS A 71 0.50 -20.00 3.97
C LYS A 71 1.38 -20.82 3.05
#